data_AF-A0A945E2G1-F1
#
_entry.id   AF-A0A945E2G1-F1
#
_cell.length_a   1.000
_cell.length_b   1.000
_cell.length_c   1.000
_cell.angle_alpha   90.00
_cell.angle_beta   90.00
_cell.angle_gamma   90.00
#
_symmetry.space_group_name_H-M   'P 1'
#
loop_
_entity.id
_entity.type
_entity.pdbx_description
1 polymer ?
#
loop_
_entity_poly.entity_id
_entity_poly.type
_entity_poly.pdbx_seq_one_letter_code
_entity_poly.pdbx_strand_id
1 'polypeptide(L)'
;MMNFFQRTPSILFITLITILFIFSLRRTASKSIVSQENVEVLEHTLQDITTKIEIEKKELEYTSSEFAKEGILRNELLLQKPGEYILQIPLEEKEIEKQKLSQEKTPWETWKNLLLNKKVN
;
A
#
# COMPACT_ATOMS: atom_id res chain seq x y z
N MET A 1 9.97 35.39 -65.91
CA MET A 1 10.18 34.01 -65.42
C MET A 1 11.09 34.00 -64.18
N MET A 2 10.87 34.89 -63.19
CA MET A 2 11.78 35.08 -62.02
C MET A 2 11.11 34.78 -60.66
N ASN A 3 9.77 34.69 -60.63
CA ASN A 3 9.01 34.53 -59.38
C ASN A 3 8.91 33.08 -58.88
N PHE A 4 9.32 32.09 -59.69
CA PHE A 4 9.27 30.68 -59.27
C PHE A 4 10.41 30.33 -58.31
N PHE A 5 11.61 30.90 -58.53
CA PHE A 5 12.80 30.60 -57.73
C PHE A 5 12.75 31.17 -56.30
N GLN A 6 12.02 32.26 -56.07
CA GLN A 6 11.80 32.82 -54.73
C GLN A 6 10.71 32.08 -53.92
N ARG A 7 9.79 31.37 -54.59
CA ARG A 7 8.69 30.64 -53.92
C ARG A 7 9.16 29.30 -53.34
N THR A 8 10.10 28.63 -53.98
CA THR A 8 10.65 27.35 -53.52
C THR A 8 11.25 27.40 -52.10
N PRO A 9 12.12 28.37 -51.75
CA PRO A 9 12.67 28.45 -50.39
C PRO A 9 11.63 28.89 -49.34
N SER A 10 10.66 29.73 -49.71
CA SER A 10 9.60 30.16 -48.78
C SER A 10 8.61 29.03 -48.47
N ILE A 11 8.29 28.19 -49.45
CA ILE A 11 7.50 26.96 -49.24
C ILE A 11 8.23 26.00 -48.30
N LEU A 12 9.54 25.78 -48.50
CA LEU A 12 10.34 24.95 -47.59
C LEU A 12 10.33 25.50 -46.15
N PHE A 13 10.48 26.81 -45.99
CA PHE A 13 10.46 27.44 -44.67
C PHE A 13 9.10 27.30 -43.96
N ILE A 14 8.00 27.48 -44.70
CA ILE A 14 6.63 27.28 -44.19
C ILE A 14 6.42 25.82 -43.78
N THR A 15 6.86 24.85 -44.60
CA THR A 15 6.74 23.43 -44.24
C THR A 15 7.53 23.09 -42.97
N LEU A 16 8.73 23.65 -42.81
CA LEU A 16 9.57 23.45 -41.62
C LEU A 16 8.90 24.01 -40.36
N ILE A 17 8.32 25.21 -40.45
CA ILE A 17 7.54 25.81 -39.35
C ILE A 17 6.33 24.94 -39.03
N THR A 18 5.62 24.44 -40.04
CA THR A 18 4.42 23.62 -39.84
C THR A 18 4.77 22.31 -39.12
N ILE A 19 5.87 21.67 -39.49
CA ILE A 19 6.38 20.45 -38.82
C ILE A 19 6.76 20.73 -37.36
N LEU A 20 7.48 21.84 -37.10
CA LEU A 20 7.81 22.26 -35.74
C LEU A 20 6.56 22.55 -34.91
N PHE A 21 5.55 23.18 -35.51
CA PHE A 21 4.28 23.48 -34.86
C PHE A 21 3.53 22.21 -34.47
N ILE A 22 3.39 21.26 -35.41
CA ILE A 22 2.77 19.96 -35.16
C ILE A 22 3.50 19.21 -34.03
N PHE A 23 4.83 19.22 -34.03
CA PHE A 23 5.63 18.59 -32.98
C PHE A 23 5.43 19.25 -31.61
N SER A 24 5.39 20.58 -31.57
CA SER A 24 5.13 21.35 -30.36
C SER A 24 3.75 21.06 -29.78
N LEU A 25 2.71 21.03 -30.62
CA LEU A 25 1.34 20.68 -30.22
C LEU A 25 1.26 19.27 -29.65
N ARG A 26 1.92 18.29 -30.27
CA ARG A 26 1.95 16.91 -29.76
C ARG A 26 2.57 16.83 -28.36
N ARG A 27 3.65 17.56 -28.11
CA ARG A 27 4.32 17.60 -26.80
C ARG A 27 3.47 18.30 -25.73
N THR A 28 2.72 19.34 -26.10
CA THR A 28 1.81 20.03 -25.19
C THR A 28 0.59 19.17 -24.87
N ALA A 29 0.03 18.47 -25.87
CA ALA A 29 -1.09 17.56 -25.67
C ALA A 29 -0.74 16.41 -24.71
N SER A 30 0.44 15.79 -24.85
CA SER A 30 0.87 14.72 -23.94
C SER A 30 1.08 15.19 -22.51
N LYS A 31 1.62 16.39 -22.30
CA LYS A 31 1.74 17.00 -20.96
C LYS A 31 0.39 17.27 -20.32
N SER A 32 -0.60 17.70 -21.10
CA SER A 32 -1.95 17.97 -20.60
C SER A 32 -2.65 16.69 -20.14
N ILE A 33 -2.49 15.59 -20.88
CA ILE A 33 -3.07 14.29 -20.52
C ILE A 33 -2.47 13.77 -19.22
N VAL A 34 -1.13 13.76 -19.11
CA VAL A 34 -0.44 13.34 -17.87
C VAL A 34 -0.81 14.21 -16.68
N SER A 35 -1.00 15.52 -16.90
CA SER A 35 -1.43 16.42 -15.83
C SER A 35 -2.86 16.13 -15.36
N GLN A 36 -3.76 15.73 -16.25
CA GLN A 36 -5.14 15.38 -15.88
C GLN A 36 -5.18 14.07 -15.11
N GLU A 37 -4.48 13.04 -15.60
CA GLU A 37 -4.37 11.74 -14.92
C GLU A 37 -3.78 11.88 -13.52
N ASN A 38 -2.72 12.69 -13.37
CA ASN A 38 -2.12 12.94 -12.06
C ASN A 38 -3.05 13.68 -11.10
N VAL A 39 -3.88 14.59 -11.61
CA VAL A 39 -4.88 15.31 -10.79
C VAL A 39 -5.97 14.35 -10.33
N GLU A 40 -6.47 13.49 -11.21
CA GLU A 40 -7.49 12.48 -10.87
C GLU A 40 -6.97 11.49 -9.80
N VAL A 41 -5.72 11.02 -9.93
CA VAL A 41 -5.07 10.20 -8.91
C VAL A 41 -4.90 10.95 -7.58
N LEU A 42 -4.55 12.24 -7.63
CA LEU A 42 -4.45 13.07 -6.43
C LEU A 42 -5.81 13.25 -5.74
N GLU A 43 -6.87 13.48 -6.51
CA GLU A 43 -8.23 13.62 -5.99
C GLU A 43 -8.70 12.33 -5.31
N HIS A 44 -8.48 11.18 -5.96
CA HIS A 44 -8.82 9.87 -5.37
C HIS A 44 -8.06 9.61 -4.08
N THR A 45 -6.74 9.88 -4.06
CA THR A 45 -5.93 9.68 -2.85
C THR A 45 -6.34 10.61 -1.71
N LEU A 46 -6.71 11.87 -2.01
CA LEU A 46 -7.27 12.78 -1.01
C LEU A 46 -8.60 12.26 -0.45
N GLN A 47 -9.47 11.73 -1.30
CA GLN A 47 -10.75 11.16 -0.88
C GLN A 47 -10.57 9.91 -0.01
N ASP A 48 -9.62 9.04 -0.34
CA ASP A 48 -9.29 7.86 0.46
C ASP A 48 -8.73 8.26 1.84
N ILE A 49 -7.81 9.22 1.89
CA ILE A 49 -7.19 9.69 3.13
C ILE A 49 -8.24 10.35 4.03
N THR A 50 -9.11 11.19 3.47
CA THR A 50 -10.18 11.85 4.24
C THR A 50 -11.17 10.84 4.80
N THR A 51 -11.53 9.81 4.03
CA THR A 51 -12.39 8.72 4.49
C THR A 51 -11.74 7.93 5.63
N LYS A 52 -10.44 7.60 5.52
CA LYS A 52 -9.69 6.92 6.58
C LYS A 52 -9.64 7.73 7.86
N ILE A 53 -9.37 9.03 7.77
CA ILE A 53 -9.36 9.95 8.92
C ILE A 53 -10.73 9.97 9.60
N GLU A 54 -11.82 9.98 8.84
CA GLU A 54 -13.16 9.97 9.43
C GLU A 54 -13.48 8.65 10.15
N ILE A 55 -13.06 7.52 9.57
CA ILE A 55 -13.21 6.20 10.21
C ILE A 55 -12.40 6.12 11.50
N GLU A 56 -11.11 6.47 11.45
CA GLU A 56 -10.23 6.47 12.64
C GLU A 56 -10.76 7.41 13.72
N LYS A 57 -11.28 8.58 13.35
CA LYS A 57 -11.91 9.51 14.29
C LYS A 57 -13.13 8.89 14.97
N LYS A 58 -14.00 8.21 14.21
CA LYS A 58 -15.16 7.49 14.77
C LYS A 58 -14.74 6.36 15.69
N GLU A 59 -13.68 5.63 15.35
CA GLU A 59 -13.14 4.56 16.19
C GLU A 59 -12.55 5.11 17.49
N LEU A 60 -11.84 6.23 17.44
CA LEU A 60 -11.33 6.92 18.62
C LEU A 60 -12.46 7.46 19.50
N GLU A 61 -13.49 8.03 18.88
CA GLU A 61 -14.67 8.52 19.61
C GLU A 61 -15.41 7.36 20.29
N TYR A 62 -15.60 6.24 19.58
CA TYR A 62 -16.17 5.03 20.13
C TYR A 62 -15.33 4.46 21.28
N THR A 63 -14.01 4.30 21.08
CA THR A 63 -13.10 3.79 22.12
C THR A 63 -13.05 4.70 23.34
N SER A 64 -13.16 6.01 23.12
CA SER A 64 -13.21 7.00 24.19
C SER A 64 -14.57 7.09 24.87
N SER A 65 -15.61 6.49 24.30
CA SER A 65 -16.95 6.47 24.89
C SER A 65 -16.96 5.68 26.20
N GLU A 66 -17.80 6.11 27.13
CA GLU A 66 -17.97 5.42 28.41
C GLU A 66 -18.43 3.97 28.24
N PHE A 67 -19.18 3.67 27.17
CA PHE A 67 -19.60 2.31 26.84
C PHE A 67 -18.43 1.39 26.46
N ALA A 68 -17.50 1.87 25.63
CA ALA A 68 -16.33 1.08 25.25
C ALA A 68 -15.39 0.87 26.45
N LYS A 69 -15.17 1.90 27.27
CA LYS A 69 -14.41 1.79 28.52
C LYS A 69 -15.04 0.81 29.50
N GLU A 70 -16.36 0.88 29.69
CA GLU A 70 -17.11 -0.08 30.51
C GLU A 70 -16.97 -1.51 29.96
N GLY A 71 -17.04 -1.67 28.63
CA GLY A 71 -16.80 -2.94 27.94
C GLY A 71 -15.41 -3.52 28.22
N ILE A 72 -14.37 -2.69 28.08
CA ILE A 72 -12.98 -3.08 28.35
C ILE A 72 -12.80 -3.48 29.82
N LEU A 73 -13.21 -2.62 30.75
CA LEU A 73 -13.13 -2.90 32.19
C LEU A 73 -13.90 -4.17 32.57
N ARG A 74 -15.09 -4.39 31.99
CA ARG A 74 -15.88 -5.60 32.23
C ARG A 74 -15.15 -6.85 31.75
N ASN A 75 -14.57 -6.80 30.55
CA ASN A 75 -13.81 -7.92 29.98
C ASN A 75 -12.55 -8.21 30.81
N GLU A 76 -11.82 -7.17 31.25
CA GLU A 76 -10.64 -7.32 32.11
C GLU A 76 -10.97 -7.95 33.46
N LEU A 77 -12.13 -7.61 34.04
CA LEU A 77 -12.58 -8.14 35.32
C LEU A 77 -13.35 -9.48 35.18
N LEU A 78 -13.52 -10.00 33.97
CA LEU A 78 -14.31 -11.19 33.66
C LEU A 78 -15.74 -11.13 34.24
N LEU A 79 -16.30 -9.93 34.33
CA LEU A 79 -17.63 -9.68 34.89
C LEU A 79 -18.69 -9.88 33.81
N GLN A 80 -19.81 -10.51 34.16
CA GLN A 80 -20.93 -10.75 33.26
C GLN A 80 -22.11 -9.84 33.62
N LYS A 81 -22.76 -9.24 32.62
CA LYS A 81 -24.03 -8.53 32.85
C LYS A 81 -25.17 -9.53 32.98
N PRO A 82 -26.21 -9.24 33.80
CA PRO A 82 -27.38 -10.10 33.88
C PRO A 82 -28.06 -10.23 32.51
N GLY A 83 -28.12 -11.45 31.98
CA GLY A 83 -28.66 -11.76 30.64
C GLY A 83 -27.61 -11.97 29.53
N GLU A 84 -26.32 -11.89 29.85
CA GLU A 84 -25.21 -12.16 28.90
C GLU A 84 -24.94 -13.67 28.80
N TYR A 85 -24.97 -14.22 27.58
CA TYR A 85 -24.68 -15.64 27.32
C TYR A 85 -23.24 -15.79 26.80
N ILE A 86 -22.39 -16.49 27.55
CA ILE A 86 -21.05 -16.84 27.08
C ILE A 86 -21.13 -18.11 26.23
N LEU A 87 -20.93 -17.96 24.93
CA LEU A 87 -20.74 -19.08 24.01
C LEU A 87 -19.27 -19.52 24.08
N GLN A 88 -18.98 -20.51 24.93
CA GLN A 88 -17.70 -21.22 24.85
C GLN A 88 -17.73 -22.10 23.60
N ILE A 89 -17.06 -21.65 22.54
CA ILE A 89 -16.82 -22.48 21.36
C ILE A 89 -15.81 -23.54 21.81
N PRO A 90 -16.17 -24.84 21.82
CA PRO A 90 -15.18 -25.87 22.03
C PRO A 90 -14.22 -25.76 20.84
N LEU A 91 -13.00 -25.27 21.10
CA LEU A 91 -11.91 -25.62 20.23
C LEU A 91 -11.89 -27.14 20.31
N GLU A 92 -12.15 -27.81 19.18
CA GLU A 92 -11.66 -29.18 19.03
C GLU A 92 -10.26 -29.15 19.58
N GLU A 93 -10.03 -30.00 20.57
CA GLU A 93 -8.73 -30.26 21.12
C GLU A 93 -7.91 -30.72 19.91
N LYS A 94 -7.29 -29.78 19.19
CA LYS A 94 -6.16 -30.08 18.34
C LYS A 94 -5.29 -30.80 19.32
N GLU A 95 -5.17 -32.11 19.17
CA GLU A 95 -4.11 -32.86 19.78
C GLU A 95 -2.90 -31.97 19.65
N ILE A 96 -2.46 -31.42 20.78
CA ILE A 96 -1.13 -30.91 20.88
C ILE A 96 -0.36 -32.21 20.71
N GLU A 97 -0.08 -32.58 19.45
CA GLU A 97 1.07 -33.40 19.14
C GLU A 97 2.11 -32.79 20.04
N LYS A 98 2.51 -33.53 21.08
CA LYS A 98 3.69 -33.19 21.83
C LYS A 98 4.73 -33.06 20.73
N GLN A 99 4.98 -31.83 20.30
CA GLN A 99 6.12 -31.50 19.47
C GLN A 99 7.21 -32.13 20.30
N LYS A 100 7.71 -33.27 19.82
CA LYS A 100 8.90 -33.92 20.35
C LYS A 100 9.80 -32.74 20.58
N LEU A 101 10.06 -32.43 21.85
CA LEU A 101 10.87 -31.31 22.25
C LEU A 101 12.10 -31.45 21.37
N SER A 102 12.16 -30.65 20.29
CA SER A 102 13.23 -30.77 19.33
C SER A 102 14.38 -30.32 20.17
N GLN A 103 15.21 -31.26 20.60
CA GLN A 103 16.29 -31.01 21.53
C GLN A 103 17.01 -29.80 20.96
N GLU A 104 16.81 -28.65 21.61
CA GLU A 104 17.44 -27.41 21.19
C GLU A 104 18.92 -27.72 21.22
N LYS A 105 19.52 -27.77 20.03
CA LYS A 105 20.94 -28.07 19.91
C LYS A 105 21.66 -27.10 20.81
N THR A 106 22.32 -27.62 21.83
CA THR A 106 23.06 -26.78 22.77
C THR A 106 24.04 -25.93 21.96
N PRO A 107 24.34 -24.68 22.38
CA PRO A 107 25.23 -23.80 21.63
C PRO A 107 26.52 -24.50 21.17
N TRP A 108 27.06 -25.39 22.00
CA TRP A 108 28.20 -26.25 21.71
C TRP A 108 28.06 -27.14 20.46
N GLU A 109 26.90 -27.76 20.23
CA GLU A 109 26.65 -28.58 19.03
C GLU A 109 26.62 -27.74 17.75
N THR A 110 26.16 -26.49 17.87
CA THR A 110 26.21 -25.50 16.78
C THR A 110 27.65 -25.12 16.47
N TRP A 111 28.46 -24.82 17.49
CA TRP A 111 29.90 -24.54 17.33
C TRP A 111 30.66 -25.73 16.76
N LYS A 112 30.37 -26.94 17.22
CA LYS A 112 30.98 -28.17 16.72
C LYS A 112 30.67 -28.38 15.23
N ASN A 113 29.44 -28.14 14.79
CA ASN A 113 29.09 -28.20 13.37
C ASN A 113 29.84 -27.17 12.54
N LEU A 114 29.98 -25.93 13.01
CA LEU A 114 30.72 -24.89 12.30
C LEU A 114 32.22 -25.21 12.17
N LEU A 115 32.81 -25.83 13.20
CA LEU A 115 34.24 -26.18 13.20
C LEU A 115 34.54 -27.46 12.40
N LEU A 116 33.64 -28.45 12.43
CA LEU A 116 33.83 -29.73 11.73
C LEU A 116 33.35 -29.70 10.28
N ASN A 117 32.38 -28.84 9.93
CA ASN A 117 31.87 -28.71 8.55
C ASN A 117 32.74 -27.81 7.66
N LYS A 118 34.05 -27.73 7.93
CA LYS A 118 35.04 -27.14 7.03
C LYS A 118 35.65 -28.22 6.13
N LYS A 119 34.84 -28.75 5.20
CA LYS A 119 35.31 -29.33 3.93
C LYS A 119 34.15 -29.34 2.92
N VAL A 120 33.96 -28.19 2.27
CA VAL A 120 33.50 -28.12 0.88
C VAL A 120 34.27 -26.98 0.20
N ASN A 121 35.51 -27.29 -0.20
CA ASN A 121 36.05 -26.97 -1.52
C ASN A 121 37.24 -27.90 -1.77
#